data_AF-A0A6P1NV40-F1
#
_entry.id   AF-A0A6P1NV40-F1
#
_cell.length_a   1.000
_cell.length_b   1.000
_cell.length_c   1.000
_cell.angle_alpha   90.00
_cell.angle_beta   90.00
_cell.angle_gamma   90.00
#
_symmetry.space_group_name_H-M   'P 1'
#
loop_
_entity.id
_entity.type
_entity.pdbx_description
1 polymer ?
#
loop_
_entity_poly.entity_id
_entity_poly.type
_entity_poly.pdbx_seq_one_letter_code
_entity_poly.pdbx_strand_id
1 'polypeptide(L)'
;MTSSVKDRVFAAAEQISAERRPTVSTVRAAAGVSNADATRYLKEWSEEKLAAGGQVAATPPALLEQATRLAAACWAEASTQAADRHTAVEAAWAQERKDKDLEIAELVADLDKAAAERETATADFQARVTALESKAQALERQLAARGAELEDSRAAERAAVGAAAEAENKLASAEARSATLEKVHNALLQRVAPETKAPVPKKNKSFSPYFTEADAD
;
A
#
# COMPACT_ATOMS: atom_id res chain seq x y z
N MET A 1 45.15 52.03 -91.52
CA MET A 1 43.70 51.81 -91.31
C MET A 1 43.35 52.46 -89.98
N THR A 2 42.61 53.56 -89.98
CA THR A 2 42.25 54.30 -88.77
C THR A 2 41.21 53.49 -87.98
N SER A 3 41.60 52.97 -86.81
CA SER A 3 40.68 52.29 -85.88
C SER A 3 39.48 53.19 -85.56
N SER A 4 38.26 52.64 -85.58
CA SER A 4 37.05 53.40 -85.30
C SER A 4 37.11 54.04 -83.90
N VAL A 5 36.38 55.12 -83.70
CA VAL A 5 36.20 55.74 -82.37
C VAL A 5 35.65 54.72 -81.36
N LYS A 6 34.75 53.83 -81.80
CA LYS A 6 34.22 52.73 -80.97
C LYS A 6 35.34 51.76 -80.56
N ASP A 7 36.14 51.29 -81.50
CA ASP A 7 37.22 50.31 -81.24
C ASP A 7 38.26 50.84 -80.25
N ARG A 8 38.61 52.13 -80.35
CA ARG A 8 39.54 52.78 -79.40
C ARG A 8 38.96 52.88 -78.00
N VAL A 9 37.67 53.22 -77.88
CA VAL A 9 36.98 53.28 -76.58
C VAL A 9 36.88 51.89 -75.95
N PHE A 10 36.55 50.87 -76.73
CA PHE A 10 36.44 49.48 -76.27
C PHE A 10 37.80 48.94 -75.83
N ALA A 11 38.85 49.13 -76.63
CA ALA A 11 40.21 48.71 -76.26
C ALA A 11 40.72 49.42 -74.99
N ALA A 12 40.46 50.73 -74.86
CA ALA A 12 40.80 51.48 -73.65
C ALA A 12 39.99 51.01 -72.44
N ALA A 13 38.70 50.72 -72.60
CA ALA A 13 37.86 50.18 -71.55
C ALA A 13 38.33 48.79 -71.09
N GLU A 14 38.69 47.88 -72.01
CA GLU A 14 39.29 46.57 -71.69
C GLU A 14 40.57 46.72 -70.86
N GLN A 15 41.51 47.54 -71.34
CA GLN A 15 42.80 47.74 -70.68
C GLN A 15 42.63 48.32 -69.27
N ILE A 16 41.73 49.30 -69.10
CA ILE A 16 41.44 49.88 -67.79
C ILE A 16 40.74 48.84 -66.89
N SER A 17 39.80 48.06 -67.45
CA SER A 17 39.00 47.08 -66.71
C SER A 17 39.81 45.95 -66.10
N ALA A 18 40.99 45.64 -66.66
CA ALA A 18 41.91 44.65 -66.11
C ALA A 18 42.42 45.02 -64.71
N GLU A 19 42.51 46.31 -64.40
CA GLU A 19 43.07 46.82 -63.13
C GLU A 19 42.02 47.50 -62.24
N ARG A 20 41.05 48.20 -62.84
CA ARG A 20 40.07 49.01 -62.11
C ARG A 20 38.80 49.26 -62.93
N ARG A 21 37.72 49.68 -62.28
CA ARG A 21 36.46 50.01 -62.98
C ARG A 21 36.67 51.19 -63.95
N PRO A 22 36.40 51.03 -65.26
CA PRO A 22 36.54 52.12 -66.21
C PRO A 22 35.53 53.24 -65.95
N THR A 23 35.98 54.49 -65.97
CA THR A 23 35.12 55.67 -65.92
C THR A 23 35.21 56.46 -67.22
N VAL A 24 34.18 57.25 -67.54
CA VAL A 24 34.12 58.08 -68.77
C VAL A 24 35.36 58.97 -68.90
N SER A 25 35.82 59.58 -67.79
CA SER A 25 37.01 60.44 -67.78
C SER A 25 38.29 59.66 -68.13
N THR A 26 38.49 58.49 -67.53
CA THR A 26 39.68 57.65 -67.77
C THR A 26 39.71 57.08 -69.18
N VAL A 27 38.55 56.69 -69.71
CA VAL A 27 38.41 56.11 -71.05
C VAL A 27 38.57 57.19 -72.12
N ARG A 28 38.05 58.40 -71.88
CA ARG A 28 38.26 59.58 -72.74
C ARG A 28 39.73 59.93 -72.87
N ALA A 29 40.45 59.96 -71.74
CA ALA A 29 41.88 60.28 -71.72
C ALA A 29 42.73 59.21 -72.44
N ALA A 30 42.39 57.92 -72.26
CA ALA A 30 43.12 56.82 -72.86
C ALA A 30 42.82 56.63 -74.37
N ALA A 31 41.57 56.82 -74.80
CA ALA A 31 41.17 56.64 -76.20
C ALA A 31 41.32 57.90 -77.07
N GLY A 32 41.48 59.09 -76.44
CA GLY A 32 41.61 60.37 -77.13
C GLY A 32 40.34 60.77 -77.92
N VAL A 33 39.17 60.58 -77.32
CA VAL A 33 37.85 60.80 -77.95
C VAL A 33 37.05 61.90 -77.27
N SER A 34 35.91 62.31 -77.85
CA SER A 34 35.01 63.27 -77.22
C SER A 34 34.32 62.67 -75.98
N ASN A 35 33.82 63.53 -75.08
CA ASN A 35 33.08 63.07 -73.90
C ASN A 35 31.77 62.35 -74.27
N ALA A 36 31.13 62.76 -75.36
CA ALA A 36 29.90 62.15 -75.86
C ALA A 36 30.16 60.71 -76.35
N ASP A 37 31.23 60.51 -77.13
CA ASP A 37 31.62 59.19 -77.63
C ASP A 37 32.08 58.26 -76.50
N ALA A 38 32.87 58.78 -75.54
CA ALA A 38 33.30 58.00 -74.38
C ALA A 38 32.11 57.53 -73.53
N THR A 39 31.12 58.41 -73.30
CA THR A 39 29.92 58.05 -72.51
C THR A 39 29.08 56.99 -73.23
N ARG A 40 28.85 57.18 -74.53
CA ARG A 40 28.04 56.26 -75.35
C ARG A 40 28.70 54.88 -75.45
N TYR A 41 29.95 54.82 -75.90
CA TYR A 41 30.61 53.54 -76.16
C TYR A 41 31.07 52.83 -74.90
N LEU A 42 31.35 53.53 -73.79
CA LEU A 42 31.61 52.86 -72.51
C LEU A 42 30.35 52.19 -71.96
N LYS A 43 29.17 52.81 -72.14
CA LYS A 43 27.90 52.20 -71.78
C LYS A 43 27.65 50.94 -72.63
N GLU A 44 27.79 51.05 -73.96
CA GLU A 44 27.69 49.90 -74.87
C GLU A 44 28.66 48.77 -74.47
N TRP A 45 29.94 49.09 -74.18
CA TRP A 45 30.92 48.11 -73.73
C TRP A 45 30.54 47.45 -72.39
N SER A 46 30.01 48.22 -71.44
CA SER A 46 29.60 47.68 -70.13
C SER A 46 28.38 46.75 -70.26
N GLU A 47 27.45 47.07 -71.15
CA GLU A 47 26.29 46.24 -71.48
C GLU A 47 26.72 44.96 -72.18
N GLU A 48 27.66 45.05 -73.15
CA GLU A 48 28.23 43.89 -73.83
C GLU A 48 29.03 42.98 -72.88
N LYS A 49 29.80 43.53 -71.93
CA LYS A 49 30.51 42.75 -70.90
C LYS A 49 29.58 42.06 -69.93
N LEU A 50 28.52 42.75 -69.49
CA LEU A 50 27.52 42.16 -68.61
C LEU A 50 26.77 41.03 -69.31
N ALA A 51 26.42 41.23 -70.59
CA ALA A 51 25.80 40.20 -71.42
C ALA A 51 26.73 38.99 -71.64
N ALA A 52 28.03 39.22 -71.88
CA ALA A 52 29.03 38.15 -72.00
C ALA A 52 29.23 37.40 -70.66
N GLY A 53 29.17 38.10 -69.52
CA GLY A 53 29.25 37.49 -68.18
C GLY A 53 28.04 36.64 -67.81
N GLY A 54 26.90 36.82 -68.50
CA GLY A 54 25.68 36.02 -68.33
C GLY A 54 25.68 34.70 -69.09
N GLN A 55 26.66 34.45 -69.97
CA GLN A 55 26.80 33.18 -70.68
C GLN A 55 27.49 32.13 -69.79
N VAL A 56 26.80 31.70 -68.74
CA VAL A 56 27.14 30.44 -68.08
C VAL A 56 26.80 29.33 -69.06
N ALA A 57 27.82 28.62 -69.55
CA ALA A 57 27.61 27.47 -70.43
C ALA A 57 26.60 26.52 -69.80
N ALA A 58 25.61 26.07 -70.57
CA ALA A 58 24.60 25.14 -70.09
C ALA A 58 25.28 23.92 -69.45
N THR A 59 24.85 23.54 -68.25
CA THR A 59 25.37 22.36 -67.55
C THR A 59 25.30 21.15 -68.49
N PRO A 60 26.40 20.42 -68.70
CA PRO A 60 26.42 19.26 -69.58
C PRO A 60 25.29 18.26 -69.24
N PRO A 61 24.52 17.79 -70.23
CA PRO A 61 23.39 16.88 -70.00
C PRO A 61 23.76 15.62 -69.20
N ALA A 62 24.97 15.09 -69.42
CA ALA A 62 25.47 13.93 -68.69
C ALA A 62 25.58 14.16 -67.17
N LEU A 63 25.90 15.37 -66.72
CA LEU A 63 25.94 15.71 -65.28
C LEU A 63 24.53 15.81 -64.69
N LEU A 64 23.57 16.34 -65.45
CA LEU A 64 22.16 16.37 -65.04
C LEU A 64 21.57 14.95 -64.93
N GLU A 65 21.90 14.06 -65.87
CA GLU A 65 21.51 12.65 -65.81
C GLU A 65 22.14 11.92 -64.62
N GLN A 66 23.42 12.17 -64.32
CA GLN A 66 24.07 11.58 -63.15
C GLN A 66 23.46 12.09 -61.84
N ALA A 67 23.20 13.40 -61.74
CA ALA A 67 22.57 14.00 -60.57
C ALA A 67 21.15 13.45 -60.35
N THR A 68 20.36 13.30 -61.41
CA THR A 68 19.01 12.72 -61.32
C THR A 68 19.04 11.24 -60.94
N ARG A 69 19.97 10.44 -61.49
CA ARG A 69 20.16 9.03 -61.08
C ARG A 69 20.57 8.90 -59.62
N LEU A 70 21.50 9.74 -59.15
CA LEU A 70 21.91 9.77 -57.73
C LEU A 70 20.75 10.16 -56.83
N ALA A 71 20.01 11.23 -57.16
CA ALA A 71 18.85 11.65 -56.38
C ALA A 71 17.77 10.55 -56.31
N ALA A 72 17.51 9.86 -57.42
CA ALA A 72 16.59 8.73 -57.46
C ALA A 72 17.07 7.56 -56.60
N ALA A 73 18.37 7.22 -56.65
CA ALA A 73 18.95 6.18 -55.81
C ALA A 73 18.88 6.51 -54.32
N CYS A 74 19.26 7.73 -53.93
CA CYS A 74 19.16 8.20 -52.54
C CYS A 74 17.71 8.19 -52.04
N TRP A 75 16.75 8.58 -52.88
CA TRP A 75 15.33 8.53 -52.53
C TRP A 75 14.83 7.10 -52.38
N ALA A 76 15.19 6.20 -53.29
CA ALA A 76 14.82 4.78 -53.22
C ALA A 76 15.39 4.12 -51.94
N GLU A 77 16.63 4.42 -51.60
CA GLU A 77 17.25 3.91 -50.37
C GLU A 77 16.57 4.50 -49.12
N ALA A 78 16.38 5.82 -49.08
CA ALA A 78 15.73 6.47 -47.94
C ALA A 78 14.29 5.97 -47.72
N SER A 79 13.52 5.78 -48.80
CA SER A 79 12.15 5.25 -48.73
C SER A 79 12.13 3.78 -48.29
N THR A 80 13.06 2.96 -48.76
CA THR A 80 13.21 1.57 -48.29
C THR A 80 13.54 1.53 -46.80
N GLN A 81 14.55 2.29 -46.36
CA GLN A 81 14.91 2.34 -44.94
C GLN A 81 13.77 2.91 -44.06
N ALA A 82 12.98 3.86 -44.58
CA ALA A 82 11.81 4.38 -43.86
C ALA A 82 10.71 3.32 -43.72
N ALA A 83 10.45 2.55 -44.78
CA ALA A 83 9.50 1.43 -44.74
C ALA A 83 9.95 0.33 -43.76
N ASP A 84 11.24 -0.02 -43.78
CA ASP A 84 11.80 -1.02 -42.88
C ASP A 84 11.69 -0.58 -41.40
N ARG A 85 12.04 0.68 -41.11
CA ARG A 85 11.89 1.24 -39.75
C ARG A 85 10.43 1.28 -39.30
N HIS A 86 9.52 1.68 -40.19
CA HIS A 86 8.09 1.71 -39.88
C HIS A 86 7.57 0.31 -39.55
N THR A 87 7.87 -0.68 -40.39
CA THR A 87 7.47 -2.08 -40.15
C THR A 87 8.08 -2.62 -38.85
N ALA A 88 9.34 -2.28 -38.54
CA ALA A 88 9.97 -2.69 -37.28
C ALA A 88 9.28 -2.07 -36.05
N VAL A 89 8.91 -0.79 -36.11
CA VAL A 89 8.18 -0.11 -35.02
C VAL A 89 6.78 -0.70 -34.85
N GLU A 90 6.04 -0.92 -35.94
CA GLU A 90 4.72 -1.56 -35.89
C GLU A 90 4.77 -2.97 -35.30
N ALA A 91 5.79 -3.76 -35.65
CA ALA A 91 6.00 -5.08 -35.08
C ALA A 91 6.30 -5.01 -33.58
N ALA A 92 7.18 -4.09 -33.16
CA ALA A 92 7.52 -3.88 -31.76
C ALA A 92 6.29 -3.45 -30.94
N TRP A 93 5.50 -2.50 -31.44
CA TRP A 93 4.26 -2.06 -30.80
C TRP A 93 3.19 -3.14 -30.76
N ALA A 94 3.06 -3.96 -31.80
CA ALA A 94 2.15 -5.10 -31.80
C ALA A 94 2.56 -6.14 -30.75
N GLN A 95 3.86 -6.39 -30.57
CA GLN A 95 4.35 -7.30 -29.55
C GLN A 95 4.14 -6.72 -28.15
N GLU A 96 4.52 -5.46 -27.94
CA GLU A 96 4.38 -4.77 -26.66
C GLU A 96 2.91 -4.71 -26.20
N ARG A 97 1.96 -4.53 -27.13
CA ARG A 97 0.53 -4.61 -26.80
C ARG A 97 0.12 -6.01 -26.33
N LYS A 98 0.55 -7.07 -27.03
CA LYS A 98 0.26 -8.45 -26.62
C LYS A 98 0.83 -8.77 -25.25
N ASP A 99 2.06 -8.35 -24.99
CA ASP A 99 2.72 -8.59 -23.70
C ASP A 99 1.98 -7.86 -22.57
N LYS A 100 1.57 -6.60 -22.80
CA LYS A 100 0.75 -5.85 -21.83
C LYS A 100 -0.62 -6.45 -21.62
N ASP A 101 -1.29 -6.89 -22.69
CA ASP A 101 -2.61 -7.52 -22.57
C ASP A 101 -2.52 -8.82 -21.75
N LEU A 102 -1.43 -9.58 -21.90
CA LEU A 102 -1.14 -10.77 -21.10
C LEU A 102 -0.86 -10.41 -19.64
N GLU A 103 0.00 -9.43 -19.36
CA GLU A 103 0.30 -8.97 -18.00
C GLU A 103 -0.97 -8.44 -17.31
N ILE A 104 -1.80 -7.66 -18.01
CA ILE A 104 -3.08 -7.18 -17.48
C ILE A 104 -4.00 -8.36 -17.15
N ALA A 105 -4.09 -9.37 -18.02
CA ALA A 105 -4.92 -10.54 -17.77
C ALA A 105 -4.43 -11.33 -16.54
N GLU A 106 -3.12 -11.49 -16.37
CA GLU A 106 -2.52 -12.13 -15.19
C GLU A 106 -2.80 -11.33 -13.91
N LEU A 107 -2.60 -10.01 -13.93
CA LEU A 107 -2.87 -9.14 -12.78
C LEU A 107 -4.34 -9.12 -12.38
N VAL A 108 -5.26 -9.16 -13.36
CA VAL A 108 -6.70 -9.27 -13.08
C VAL A 108 -7.02 -10.62 -12.44
N ALA A 109 -6.47 -11.71 -12.97
CA ALA A 109 -6.69 -13.04 -12.40
C ALA A 109 -6.16 -13.15 -10.95
N ASP A 110 -4.98 -12.58 -10.68
CA ASP A 110 -4.40 -12.53 -9.35
C ASP A 110 -5.22 -11.66 -8.39
N LEU A 111 -5.73 -10.52 -8.87
CA LEU A 111 -6.61 -9.64 -8.08
C LEU A 111 -7.92 -10.34 -7.73
N ASP A 112 -8.56 -11.01 -8.70
CA ASP A 112 -9.80 -11.76 -8.50
C ASP A 112 -9.61 -12.88 -7.48
N LYS A 113 -8.49 -13.62 -7.60
CA LYS A 113 -8.12 -14.65 -6.64
C LYS A 113 -7.91 -14.07 -5.23
N ALA A 114 -7.14 -13.00 -5.10
CA ALA A 114 -6.90 -12.34 -3.81
C ALA A 114 -8.20 -11.80 -3.20
N ALA A 115 -9.12 -11.27 -4.02
CA ALA A 115 -10.43 -10.82 -3.58
C ALA A 115 -11.27 -11.99 -3.03
N ALA A 116 -11.31 -13.12 -3.73
CA ALA A 116 -12.03 -14.32 -3.30
C ALA A 116 -11.44 -14.92 -2.00
N GLU A 117 -10.12 -14.97 -1.88
CA GLU A 117 -9.43 -15.40 -0.66
C GLU A 117 -9.76 -14.49 0.52
N ARG A 118 -9.75 -13.17 0.31
CA ARG A 118 -10.13 -12.18 1.34
C ARG A 118 -11.58 -12.34 1.77
N GLU A 119 -12.50 -12.51 0.82
CA GLU A 119 -13.92 -12.68 1.11
C GLU A 119 -14.16 -13.94 1.96
N THR A 120 -13.53 -15.05 1.57
CA THR A 120 -13.57 -16.32 2.32
C THR A 120 -13.02 -16.13 3.73
N ALA A 121 -11.84 -15.53 3.87
CA ALA A 121 -11.24 -15.28 5.18
C ALA A 121 -12.14 -14.37 6.04
N THR A 122 -12.74 -13.33 5.45
CA THR A 122 -13.64 -12.42 6.15
C THR A 122 -14.88 -13.15 6.66
N ALA A 123 -15.49 -14.01 5.84
CA ALA A 123 -16.63 -14.83 6.24
C ALA A 123 -16.27 -15.79 7.39
N ASP A 124 -15.10 -16.44 7.31
CA ASP A 124 -14.60 -17.34 8.36
C ASP A 124 -14.35 -16.59 9.67
N PHE A 125 -13.73 -15.40 9.62
CA PHE A 125 -13.51 -14.57 10.80
C PHE A 125 -14.84 -14.13 11.43
N GLN A 126 -15.80 -13.68 10.63
CA GLN A 126 -17.13 -13.31 11.12
C GLN A 126 -17.83 -14.49 11.79
N ALA A 127 -17.81 -15.67 11.16
CA ALA A 127 -18.39 -16.89 11.74
C ALA A 127 -17.74 -17.24 13.10
N ARG A 128 -16.42 -17.13 13.19
CA ARG A 128 -15.68 -17.37 14.45
C ARG A 128 -16.02 -16.36 15.54
N VAL A 129 -16.14 -15.08 15.19
CA VAL A 129 -16.52 -14.02 16.14
C VAL A 129 -17.92 -14.29 16.69
N THR A 130 -18.90 -14.53 15.81
CA THR A 130 -20.27 -14.84 16.24
C THR A 130 -20.34 -16.10 17.10
N ALA A 131 -19.57 -17.14 16.76
CA ALA A 131 -19.51 -18.36 17.57
C ALA A 131 -18.89 -18.12 18.95
N LEU A 132 -17.85 -17.29 19.04
CA LEU A 132 -17.22 -16.93 20.32
C LEU A 132 -18.13 -16.05 21.18
N GLU A 133 -18.82 -15.08 20.58
CA GLU A 133 -19.79 -14.23 21.27
C GLU A 133 -20.95 -15.06 21.84
N SER A 134 -21.48 -16.00 21.05
CA SER A 134 -22.52 -16.93 21.52
C SER A 134 -22.05 -17.78 22.70
N LYS A 135 -20.82 -18.32 22.64
CA LYS A 135 -20.22 -19.08 23.73
C LYS A 135 -20.01 -18.23 24.98
N ALA A 136 -19.53 -16.99 24.83
CA ALA A 136 -19.34 -16.06 25.93
C ALA A 136 -20.66 -15.79 26.65
N GLN A 137 -21.72 -15.46 25.91
CA GLN A 137 -23.06 -15.24 26.47
C GLN A 137 -23.61 -16.50 27.18
N ALA A 138 -23.37 -17.69 26.62
CA ALA A 138 -23.78 -18.94 27.26
C ALA A 138 -23.05 -19.18 28.58
N LEU A 139 -21.74 -18.93 28.62
CA LEU A 139 -20.94 -19.05 29.83
C LEU A 139 -21.33 -18.00 30.89
N GLU A 140 -21.60 -16.77 30.49
CA GLU A 140 -22.10 -15.72 31.40
C GLU A 140 -23.42 -16.13 32.06
N ARG A 141 -24.37 -16.69 31.29
CA ARG A 141 -25.63 -17.21 31.82
C ARG A 141 -25.41 -18.38 32.78
N GLN A 142 -24.51 -19.30 32.45
CA GLN A 142 -24.16 -20.43 33.32
C GLN A 142 -23.52 -19.96 34.63
N LEU A 143 -22.60 -18.98 34.56
CA LEU A 143 -21.99 -18.39 35.75
C LEU A 143 -23.02 -17.69 36.64
N ALA A 144 -23.95 -16.94 36.05
CA ALA A 144 -25.03 -16.31 36.79
C ALA A 144 -25.93 -17.35 37.49
N ALA A 145 -26.32 -18.42 36.79
CA ALA A 145 -27.13 -19.50 37.35
C ALA A 145 -26.41 -20.23 38.50
N ARG A 146 -25.13 -20.58 38.32
CA ARG A 146 -24.30 -21.19 39.38
C ARG A 146 -24.12 -20.27 40.58
N GLY A 147 -23.98 -18.96 40.34
CA GLY A 147 -23.92 -17.97 41.40
C GLY A 147 -25.20 -17.95 42.24
N ALA A 148 -26.37 -18.00 41.61
CA ALA A 148 -27.65 -18.08 42.30
C ALA A 148 -27.81 -19.39 43.10
N GLU A 149 -27.51 -20.55 42.48
CA GLU A 149 -27.54 -21.87 43.17
C GLU A 149 -26.66 -21.89 44.42
N LEU A 150 -25.48 -21.26 44.36
CA LEU A 150 -24.55 -21.21 45.47
C LEU A 150 -25.04 -20.31 46.61
N GLU A 151 -25.67 -19.17 46.30
CA GLU A 151 -26.30 -18.33 47.32
C GLU A 151 -27.51 -19.01 47.96
N ASP A 152 -28.34 -19.70 47.19
CA ASP A 152 -29.46 -20.49 47.72
C ASP A 152 -28.96 -21.62 48.63
N SER A 153 -27.90 -22.34 48.24
CA SER A 153 -27.26 -23.36 49.07
C SER A 153 -26.73 -22.78 50.38
N ARG A 154 -26.09 -21.61 50.35
CA ARG A 154 -25.59 -20.93 51.55
C ARG A 154 -26.74 -20.47 52.45
N ALA A 155 -27.84 -20.00 51.89
CA ALA A 155 -29.03 -19.64 52.67
C ALA A 155 -29.65 -20.86 53.34
N ALA A 156 -29.76 -21.99 52.63
CA ALA A 156 -30.25 -23.25 53.17
C ALA A 156 -29.34 -23.79 54.28
N GLU A 157 -28.01 -23.72 54.10
CA GLU A 157 -27.04 -24.10 55.13
C GLU A 157 -27.20 -23.26 56.40
N ARG A 158 -27.30 -21.93 56.29
CA ARG A 158 -27.54 -21.03 57.44
C ARG A 158 -28.85 -21.37 58.15
N ALA A 159 -29.92 -21.66 57.40
CA ALA A 159 -31.21 -22.05 57.98
C ALA A 159 -31.12 -23.41 58.71
N ALA A 160 -30.42 -24.38 58.13
CA ALA A 160 -30.22 -25.70 58.74
C ALA A 160 -29.39 -25.61 60.04
N VAL A 161 -28.31 -24.81 60.04
CA VAL A 161 -27.52 -24.53 61.25
C VAL A 161 -28.38 -23.87 62.32
N GLY A 162 -29.21 -22.89 61.96
CA GLY A 162 -30.16 -22.26 62.90
C GLY A 162 -31.17 -23.25 63.49
N ALA A 163 -31.75 -24.11 62.64
CA ALA A 163 -32.70 -25.13 63.09
C ALA A 163 -32.05 -26.19 64.00
N ALA A 164 -30.80 -26.57 63.72
CA ALA A 164 -30.03 -27.49 64.57
C ALA A 164 -29.78 -26.88 65.96
N ALA A 165 -29.35 -25.61 66.02
CA ALA A 165 -29.15 -24.90 67.28
C ALA A 165 -30.46 -24.77 68.10
N GLU A 166 -31.60 -24.54 67.45
CA GLU A 166 -32.90 -24.55 68.13
C GLU A 166 -33.28 -25.95 68.66
N ALA A 167 -33.00 -27.00 67.90
CA ALA A 167 -33.26 -28.38 68.31
C ALA A 167 -32.39 -28.77 69.52
N GLU A 168 -31.11 -28.41 69.52
CA GLU A 168 -30.20 -28.60 70.66
C GLU A 168 -30.72 -27.88 71.92
N ASN A 169 -31.16 -26.64 71.80
CA ASN A 169 -31.75 -25.90 72.92
C ASN A 169 -33.03 -26.57 73.47
N LYS A 170 -33.89 -27.08 72.57
CA LYS A 170 -35.11 -27.82 72.97
C LYS A 170 -34.75 -29.14 73.67
N LEU A 171 -33.76 -29.87 73.17
CA LEU A 171 -33.25 -31.11 73.77
C LEU A 171 -32.71 -30.84 75.17
N ALA A 172 -31.81 -29.86 75.32
CA ALA A 172 -31.26 -29.48 76.62
C ALA A 172 -32.36 -29.06 77.63
N SER A 173 -33.39 -28.33 77.17
CA SER A 173 -34.54 -27.99 78.00
C SER A 173 -35.36 -29.22 78.41
N ALA A 174 -35.58 -30.18 77.51
CA ALA A 174 -36.29 -31.42 77.79
C ALA A 174 -35.51 -32.31 78.77
N GLU A 175 -34.20 -32.45 78.59
CA GLU A 175 -33.31 -33.17 79.50
C GLU A 175 -33.32 -32.57 80.91
N ALA A 176 -33.23 -31.23 81.02
CA ALA A 176 -33.33 -30.55 82.30
C ALA A 176 -34.68 -30.78 83.01
N ARG A 177 -35.79 -30.80 82.25
CA ARG A 177 -37.12 -31.13 82.79
C ARG A 177 -37.20 -32.59 83.22
N SER A 178 -36.65 -33.52 82.43
CA SER A 178 -36.61 -34.95 82.78
C SER A 178 -35.83 -35.18 84.08
N ALA A 179 -34.61 -34.62 84.19
CA ALA A 179 -33.80 -34.70 85.39
C ALA A 179 -34.51 -34.10 86.63
N THR A 180 -35.30 -33.03 86.43
CA THR A 180 -36.11 -32.44 87.50
C THR A 180 -37.26 -33.36 87.90
N LEU A 181 -37.98 -33.95 86.93
CA LEU A 181 -39.06 -34.90 87.18
C LEU A 181 -38.56 -36.16 87.90
N GLU A 182 -37.40 -36.70 87.51
CA GLU A 182 -36.76 -37.81 88.19
C GLU A 182 -36.44 -37.48 89.65
N LYS A 183 -35.86 -36.30 89.92
CA LYS A 183 -35.61 -35.83 91.29
C LYS A 183 -36.90 -35.74 92.11
N VAL A 184 -37.96 -35.17 91.55
CA VAL A 184 -39.27 -35.05 92.22
C VAL A 184 -39.88 -36.44 92.45
N HIS A 185 -39.83 -37.34 91.47
CA HIS A 185 -40.33 -38.70 91.58
C HIS A 185 -39.61 -39.47 92.69
N ASN A 186 -38.29 -39.40 92.74
CA ASN A 186 -37.50 -40.02 93.81
C ASN A 186 -37.84 -39.46 95.19
N ALA A 187 -38.02 -38.13 95.31
CA ALA A 187 -38.45 -37.52 96.57
C ALA A 187 -39.85 -37.97 97.00
N LEU A 188 -40.77 -38.18 96.05
CA LEU A 188 -42.10 -38.74 96.32
C LEU A 188 -42.02 -40.21 96.76
N LEU A 189 -41.20 -41.03 96.09
CA LEU A 189 -40.96 -42.41 96.49
C LEU A 189 -40.41 -42.50 97.93
N GLN A 190 -39.45 -41.65 98.30
CA GLN A 190 -38.94 -41.57 99.67
C GLN A 190 -40.02 -41.17 100.69
N ARG A 191 -41.05 -40.42 100.26
CA ARG A 191 -42.15 -40.01 101.12
C ARG A 191 -43.23 -41.09 101.28
N VAL A 192 -43.41 -41.95 100.26
CA VAL A 192 -44.43 -43.02 100.23
C VAL A 192 -43.88 -44.35 100.75
N ALA A 193 -42.59 -44.62 100.61
CA ALA A 193 -41.88 -45.72 101.23
C ALA A 193 -41.05 -45.19 102.42
N PRO A 194 -41.62 -45.11 103.64
CA PRO A 194 -40.84 -44.67 104.79
C PRO A 194 -39.70 -45.67 105.04
N GLU A 195 -38.50 -45.15 105.26
CA GLU A 195 -37.36 -45.94 105.69
C GLU A 195 -37.77 -46.87 106.83
N THR A 196 -37.60 -48.17 106.60
CA THR A 196 -37.39 -49.12 107.68
C THR A 196 -36.07 -48.75 108.32
N LYS A 197 -36.16 -47.98 109.41
CA LYS A 197 -35.04 -47.65 110.28
C LYS A 197 -34.42 -48.95 110.80
N ALA A 198 -33.17 -49.22 110.45
CA ALA A 198 -32.35 -50.27 111.03
C ALA A 198 -30.91 -49.77 111.26
N PRO A 199 -30.18 -50.32 112.25
CA PRO A 199 -29.45 -49.55 113.24
C PRO A 199 -27.98 -49.25 112.90
N VAL A 200 -27.43 -48.27 113.61
CA VAL A 200 -26.00 -47.92 113.69
C VAL A 200 -25.14 -49.15 114.05
N PRO A 201 -23.97 -49.31 113.42
CA PRO A 201 -22.78 -49.64 114.20
C PRO A 201 -21.51 -48.84 113.83
N LYS A 202 -20.92 -48.31 114.90
CA LYS A 202 -19.50 -48.21 115.28
C LYS A 202 -18.44 -47.72 114.29
N LYS A 203 -17.74 -46.68 114.79
CA LYS A 203 -16.39 -46.21 114.44
C LYS A 203 -15.44 -47.36 114.06
N ASN A 204 -14.66 -47.17 113.00
CA ASN A 204 -13.27 -47.60 112.95
C ASN A 204 -12.40 -46.62 112.13
N LYS A 205 -11.19 -46.42 112.65
CA LYS A 205 -10.14 -45.49 112.20
C LYS A 205 -9.40 -46.01 110.97
N SER A 206 -8.70 -45.07 110.31
CA SER A 206 -7.63 -45.21 109.29
C SER A 206 -8.10 -45.69 107.91
N PHE A 207 -7.66 -45.17 106.77
CA PHE A 207 -6.34 -44.66 106.39
C PHE A 207 -6.49 -43.82 105.10
N SER A 208 -5.79 -42.69 105.00
CA SER A 208 -5.50 -41.96 103.74
C SER A 208 -4.11 -42.42 103.28
N PRO A 209 -3.79 -42.59 101.98
CA PRO A 209 -3.27 -41.45 101.19
C PRO A 209 -3.45 -41.49 99.64
N TYR A 210 -3.48 -40.28 99.06
CA TYR A 210 -2.77 -39.79 97.85
C TYR A 210 -3.01 -40.33 96.41
N PHE A 211 -3.11 -39.35 95.47
CA PHE A 211 -2.58 -39.27 94.08
C PHE A 211 -3.25 -40.14 92.98
N THR A 212 -3.42 -39.77 91.69
CA THR A 212 -3.16 -38.57 90.83
C THR A 212 -3.84 -38.81 89.45
N GLU A 213 -3.96 -37.72 88.68
CA GLU A 213 -4.13 -37.56 87.22
C GLU A 213 -3.77 -38.75 86.28
N ALA A 214 -4.49 -38.86 85.15
CA ALA A 214 -3.88 -38.95 83.81
C ALA A 214 -4.93 -38.84 82.68
N ASP A 215 -4.60 -37.99 81.70
CA ASP A 215 -5.16 -37.84 80.35
C ASP A 215 -5.08 -39.13 79.50
N ALA A 216 -5.91 -39.21 78.43
CA ALA A 216 -5.46 -39.27 77.02
C ALA A 216 -6.53 -39.83 76.05
N ASP A 217 -6.59 -39.16 74.90
CA ASP A 217 -7.19 -39.46 73.58
C ASP A 217 -8.70 -39.23 73.34
#